data_AF-A0A3C0GHS2-F1
#
_entry.id   AF-A0A3C0GHS2-F1
#
_cell.length_a   1.000
_cell.length_b   1.000
_cell.length_c   1.000
_cell.angle_alpha   90.00
_cell.angle_beta   90.00
_cell.angle_gamma   90.00
#
_symmetry.space_group_name_H-M   'P 1'
#
loop_
_entity.id
_entity.type
_entity.pdbx_description
1 polymer ?
#
loop_
_entity_poly.entity_id
_entity_poly.type
_entity_poly.pdbx_seq_one_letter_code
_entity_poly.pdbx_strand_id
1 'polypeptide(L)'
;MRRQKNNIINIQFDITNAPSEDSKGRPSKAQGLEVTQTIINGRSAGVGFRTINGKQKSSQIKLDRAALQDILAAVQEVLSTEPAE
;
A
#
# COMPACT_ATOMS: atom_id res chain seq x y z
N MET A 1 -22.47 -26.93 -19.24
CA MET A 1 -21.50 -25.83 -19.03
C MET A 1 -20.93 -25.96 -17.61
N ARG A 2 -19.65 -26.32 -17.46
CA ARG A 2 -19.04 -26.60 -16.14
C ARG A 2 -18.73 -25.25 -15.47
N ARG A 3 -19.34 -24.97 -14.31
CA ARG A 3 -19.13 -23.71 -13.57
C ARG A 3 -17.68 -23.65 -13.09
N GLN A 4 -16.89 -22.75 -13.68
CA GLN A 4 -15.51 -22.51 -13.24
C GLN A 4 -15.57 -21.77 -11.90
N LYS A 5 -15.14 -22.42 -10.81
CA LYS A 5 -15.11 -21.83 -9.47
C LYS A 5 -13.81 -21.05 -9.32
N ASN A 6 -13.89 -19.73 -9.43
CA ASN A 6 -12.76 -18.86 -9.09
C ASN A 6 -12.61 -18.79 -7.57
N ASN A 7 -11.39 -18.96 -7.08
CA ASN A 7 -11.03 -18.69 -5.69
C ASN A 7 -10.59 -17.22 -5.58
N ILE A 8 -11.29 -16.42 -4.78
CA ILE A 8 -11.01 -14.99 -4.62
C ILE A 8 -10.69 -14.72 -3.16
N ILE A 9 -9.54 -14.09 -2.90
CA ILE A 9 -9.08 -13.69 -1.58
C ILE A 9 -8.81 -12.19 -1.62
N ASN A 10 -9.35 -11.44 -0.65
CA ASN A 10 -9.02 -10.02 -0.48
C ASN A 10 -8.19 -9.88 0.79
N ILE A 11 -7.00 -9.32 0.66
CA ILE A 11 -6.07 -9.06 1.76
C ILE A 11 -6.02 -7.55 1.97
N GLN A 12 -5.99 -7.12 3.23
CA GLN A 12 -5.84 -5.73 3.63
C GLN A 12 -4.88 -5.64 4.81
N PHE A 13 -3.90 -4.76 4.74
CA PHE A 13 -2.94 -4.54 5.81
C PHE A 13 -2.44 -3.09 5.82
N ASP A 14 -2.06 -2.62 7.00
CA ASP A 14 -1.55 -1.28 7.22
C ASP A 14 -0.02 -1.32 7.36
N ILE A 15 0.66 -0.44 6.63
CA ILE A 15 2.10 -0.16 6.74
C ILE A 15 2.22 1.21 7.41
N THR A 16 2.65 1.24 8.67
CA THR A 16 2.82 2.49 9.43
C THR A 16 4.29 2.81 9.64
N ASN A 17 4.65 4.08 9.50
CA ASN A 17 5.98 4.57 9.83
C ASN A 17 6.27 4.42 11.32
N ALA A 18 7.55 4.31 11.67
CA ALA A 18 7.98 4.34 13.06
C ALA A 18 7.53 5.66 13.73
N PRO A 19 7.21 5.64 15.03
CA PRO A 19 6.92 6.87 15.76
C PRO A 19 8.10 7.84 15.65
N SER A 20 7.81 9.08 15.30
CA SER A 20 8.80 10.17 15.27
C SER A 20 8.33 11.31 16.16
N GLU A 21 9.19 12.28 16.46
CA GLU A 21 8.77 13.50 17.14
C GLU A 21 8.51 14.61 16.12
N ASP A 22 7.47 15.42 16.34
CA ASP A 22 7.27 16.63 15.55
C ASP A 22 8.27 17.73 15.97
N SER A 23 8.30 18.84 15.22
CA SER A 23 9.17 20.00 15.51
C SER A 23 8.98 20.63 16.90
N LYS A 24 7.99 20.19 17.68
CA LYS A 24 7.69 20.64 19.04
C LYS A 24 7.91 19.52 20.09
N GLY A 25 8.58 18.43 19.73
CA GLY A 25 8.89 17.32 20.62
C GLY A 25 7.66 16.49 21.03
N ARG A 26 6.57 16.55 20.26
CA ARG A 26 5.37 15.76 20.53
C ARG A 26 5.40 14.49 19.67
N PRO A 27 4.85 13.36 20.16
CA PRO A 27 4.75 12.16 19.35
C PRO A 27 3.97 12.45 18.06
N SER A 28 4.59 12.15 16.92
CA SER A 28 4.00 12.33 15.62
C SER A 28 2.81 11.39 15.48
N LYS A 29 1.78 11.86 14.77
CA LYS A 29 0.62 11.02 14.48
C LYS A 29 1.08 9.90 13.54
N ALA A 30 0.63 8.67 13.77
CA ALA A 30 0.94 7.54 12.89
C ALA A 30 0.62 7.89 11.44
N GLN A 31 1.63 7.89 10.58
CA GLN A 31 1.50 8.07 9.14
C GLN A 31 1.81 6.74 8.45
N GLY A 32 1.18 6.50 7.30
CA GLY A 32 1.36 5.24 6.62
C GLY A 32 0.48 5.05 5.40
N LEU A 33 0.40 3.80 4.97
CA LEU A 33 -0.33 3.35 3.80
C LEU A 33 -1.09 2.07 4.14
N GLU A 34 -2.39 2.04 3.85
CA GLU A 34 -3.14 0.79 3.79
C GLU A 34 -3.03 0.23 2.37
N VAL A 35 -2.70 -1.05 2.28
CA VAL A 35 -2.65 -1.80 1.03
C VAL A 35 -3.77 -2.83 1.00
N THR A 36 -4.57 -2.77 -0.07
CA THR A 36 -5.59 -3.77 -0.39
C THR A 36 -5.16 -4.54 -1.62
N GLN A 37 -5.25 -5.87 -1.57
CA GLN A 37 -4.91 -6.74 -2.70
C GLN A 37 -6.03 -7.76 -2.93
N THR A 38 -6.50 -7.84 -4.16
CA THR A 38 -7.42 -8.88 -4.62
C THR A 38 -6.61 -9.96 -5.32
N ILE A 39 -6.72 -11.20 -4.84
CA ILE A 39 -6.05 -12.38 -5.40
C ILE A 39 -7.12 -13.28 -6.02
N ILE A 40 -6.95 -13.65 -7.29
CA ILE A 40 -7.82 -14.57 -8.01
C ILE A 40 -6.98 -15.78 -8.41
N ASN A 41 -7.38 -16.97 -7.93
CA ASN A 41 -6.70 -18.24 -8.20
C ASN A 41 -5.19 -18.19 -7.90
N GLY A 42 -4.81 -17.54 -6.80
CA GLY A 42 -3.41 -17.42 -6.37
C GLY A 42 -2.61 -16.32 -7.07
N ARG A 43 -3.21 -15.52 -7.96
CA ARG A 43 -2.55 -14.39 -8.63
C ARG A 43 -3.16 -13.06 -8.21
N SER A 44 -2.31 -12.07 -7.91
CA SER A 44 -2.76 -10.70 -7.67
C SER A 44 -3.46 -10.16 -8.92
N ALA A 45 -4.73 -9.80 -8.78
CA ALA A 45 -5.60 -9.30 -9.84
C ALA A 45 -5.90 -7.79 -9.69
N GLY A 46 -5.62 -7.21 -8.53
CA GLY A 46 -5.80 -5.78 -8.31
C GLY A 46 -5.18 -5.32 -7.00
N VAL A 47 -4.72 -4.08 -6.97
CA VAL A 47 -4.15 -3.42 -5.80
C VAL A 47 -4.85 -2.07 -5.63
N GLY A 48 -5.11 -1.70 -4.38
CA GLY A 48 -5.57 -0.36 -4.05
C GLY A 48 -4.95 0.15 -2.77
N PHE A 49 -4.84 1.47 -2.68
CA PHE A 49 -4.18 2.16 -1.58
C PHE A 49 -5.10 3.15 -0.87
N ARG A 50 -4.86 3.34 0.43
CA ARG A 50 -5.34 4.51 1.18
C ARG A 50 -4.18 5.09 1.96
N THR A 51 -4.10 6.42 2.02
CA THR A 51 -3.14 7.06 2.92
C THR A 51 -3.70 7.07 4.34
N ILE A 52 -2.82 6.88 5.33
CA ILE A 52 -3.12 6.95 6.75
C ILE A 52 -2.48 8.23 7.29
N ASN A 53 -3.30 9.11 7.89
CA ASN A 53 -2.85 10.33 8.55
C ASN A 53 -3.44 10.42 9.97
N GLY A 54 -2.68 9.93 10.93
CA GLY A 54 -3.15 9.72 12.30
C GLY A 54 -4.29 8.71 12.34
N LYS A 55 -5.48 9.17 12.74
CA LYS A 55 -6.68 8.32 12.85
C LYS A 55 -7.51 8.27 11.56
N GLN A 56 -7.15 9.03 10.54
CA GLN A 56 -7.93 9.16 9.31
C GLN A 56 -7.31 8.35 8.18
N LYS A 57 -8.16 7.64 7.42
CA LYS A 57 -7.81 6.97 6.18
C LYS A 57 -8.47 7.70 5.01
N SER A 58 -7.77 7.83 3.88
CA SER A 58 -8.34 8.39 2.67
C SER A 58 -9.40 7.48 2.04
N SER A 59 -10.04 7.97 0.96
CA SER A 59 -10.73 7.10 0.02
C SER A 59 -9.74 6.13 -0.64
N GLN A 60 -10.23 4.95 -1.00
CA GLN A 60 -9.43 3.95 -1.71
C GLN A 60 -9.18 4.39 -3.15
N ILE A 61 -7.92 4.33 -3.55
CA ILE A 61 -7.47 4.54 -4.92
C ILE A 61 -7.16 3.17 -5.50
N LYS A 62 -7.90 2.75 -6.52
CA LYS A 62 -7.58 1.53 -7.28
C LYS A 62 -6.56 1.89 -8.35
N LEU A 63 -5.49 1.12 -8.42
CA LEU A 63 -4.42 1.38 -9.38
C LEU A 63 -4.56 0.47 -10.59
N ASP A 64 -4.37 1.05 -11.76
CA ASP A 64 -4.17 0.30 -12.99
C ASP A 64 -2.71 -0.17 -13.11
N ARG A 65 -2.44 -0.91 -14.19
CA ARG A 65 -1.10 -1.47 -14.42
C ARG A 65 -0.03 -0.40 -14.64
N ALA A 66 -0.35 0.69 -15.32
CA ALA A 66 0.63 1.73 -15.63
C ALA A 66 1.04 2.47 -14.35
N ALA A 67 0.05 2.88 -13.55
CA ALA A 67 0.29 3.51 -12.26
C ALA A 67 1.11 2.60 -11.31
N LEU A 68 0.86 1.29 -11.30
CA LEU A 68 1.66 0.34 -10.52
C LEU A 68 3.12 0.27 -10.99
N GLN A 69 3.37 0.32 -12.30
CA GLN A 69 4.72 0.31 -12.85
C GLN A 69 5.45 1.61 -12.53
N ASP A 70 4.78 2.76 -12.67
CA ASP A 70 5.35 4.07 -12.37
C ASP A 70 5.70 4.19 -10.87
N ILE A 71 4.80 3.75 -9.99
CA ILE A 71 5.04 3.73 -8.54
C ILE A 71 6.22 2.79 -8.21
N LEU A 72 6.28 1.61 -8.82
CA LEU A 72 7.39 0.68 -8.60
C LEU A 72 8.73 1.30 -9.01
N ALA A 73 8.79 1.96 -10.17
CA ALA A 73 9.99 2.63 -10.65
C ALA A 73 10.44 3.75 -9.68
N ALA A 74 9.50 4.60 -9.24
CA ALA A 74 9.80 5.68 -8.29
C ALA A 74 10.29 5.14 -6.93
N VAL A 75 9.66 4.07 -6.43
CA VAL A 75 10.10 3.41 -5.19
C VAL A 75 11.51 2.84 -5.35
N GLN A 76 11.79 2.17 -6.46
CA GLN A 76 13.12 1.62 -6.73
C GLN A 76 14.19 2.71 -6.84
N GLU A 77 13.86 3.86 -7.43
CA GLU A 77 14.76 5.01 -7.52
C GLU A 77 15.15 5.50 -6.12
N VAL A 78 14.17 5.76 -5.24
CA VAL A 78 14.43 6.18 -3.85
C VAL A 78 15.28 5.15 -3.11
N LEU A 79 14.92 3.87 -3.19
CA LEU A 79 15.66 2.78 -2.53
C LEU A 79 17.07 2.58 -3.08
N SER A 80 17.36 3.04 -4.29
CA SER A 80 18.70 2.98 -4.88
C SER A 80 19.61 4.13 -4.44
N THR A 81 19.03 5.23 -3.92
CA THR A 81 19.77 6.44 -3.53
C THR A 81 20.27 6.43 -2.08
N GLU A 82 19.70 5.59 -1.22
CA GLU A 82 20.13 5.44 0.18
C GLU A 82 20.80 4.06 0.39
N PRO A 83 22.06 3.99 0.86
CA PRO A 83 22.58 2.72 1.38
C PRO A 83 21.77 2.35 2.62
N ALA A 84 21.29 1.11 2.68
CA ALA A 84 20.62 0.60 3.87
C ALA A 84 21.56 0.73 5.07
N GLU A 85 21.24 1.62 6.02
CA GLU A 85 21.88 1.70 7.34
C GLU A 85 21.53 0.49 8.21
#